data_AF-A0A7V5DCA2-F1
#
_entry.id   AF-A0A7V5DCA2-F1
#
_cell.length_a   1.000
_cell.length_b   1.000
_cell.length_c   1.000
_cell.angle_alpha   90.00
_cell.angle_beta   90.00
_cell.angle_gamma   90.00
#
_symmetry.space_group_name_H-M   'P 1'
#
loop_
_entity.id
_entity.type
_entity.pdbx_description
1 polymer ?
#
loop_
_entity_poly.entity_id
_entity_poly.type
_entity_poly.pdbx_seq_one_letter_code
_entity_poly.pdbx_strand_id
1 'polypeptide(L)'
;MFPQLEGELGNRMKFKGKEVVCWSINNYLGLANHPEVRKTDAEAAARWGLAYPMGARMMSGETKLHQKLEQQLANYVGKEAGLLVNYGYQGVLSAIDTLLTRHDVVVYDAESHACIVDAVRMHMGKRFAFTHNDIASLEKCLERAKRLTDGTEGGILVITEGVFGMRGDQGKLREI
;
A
#
# COMPACT_ATOMS: atom_id res chain seq x y z
N MET A 1 7.07 -23.53 11.11
CA MET A 1 6.90 -24.24 9.83
C MET A 1 5.99 -23.39 8.95
N PHE A 2 6.45 -22.94 7.79
CA PHE A 2 5.63 -22.16 6.86
C PHE A 2 4.72 -23.08 6.03
N PRO A 3 3.44 -22.74 5.83
CA PRO A 3 2.54 -23.57 5.01
C PRO A 3 3.02 -23.63 3.56
N GLN A 4 2.92 -24.82 2.94
CA GLN A 4 3.28 -25.05 1.54
C GLN A 4 2.01 -25.35 0.73
N LEU A 5 1.52 -24.34 0.02
CA LEU A 5 0.48 -24.48 -0.98
C LEU A 5 1.14 -24.74 -2.34
N GLU A 6 0.60 -25.70 -3.07
CA GLU A 6 1.13 -26.18 -4.35
C GLU A 6 0.04 -26.17 -5.43
N GLY A 7 0.47 -26.21 -6.69
CA GLY A 7 -0.42 -26.22 -7.86
C GLY A 7 -0.64 -24.83 -8.45
N GLU A 8 -1.53 -24.78 -9.44
CA GLU A 8 -1.92 -23.52 -10.07
C GLU A 8 -2.72 -22.66 -9.10
N LEU A 9 -2.41 -21.36 -9.04
CA LEU A 9 -3.13 -20.42 -8.19
C LEU A 9 -4.61 -20.34 -8.61
N GLY A 10 -5.51 -20.62 -7.67
CA GLY A 10 -6.95 -20.66 -7.91
C GLY A 10 -7.76 -20.90 -6.65
N ASN A 11 -9.07 -21.13 -6.81
CA ASN A 11 -9.98 -21.43 -5.70
C ASN A 11 -9.78 -22.85 -5.12
N ARG A 12 -9.03 -23.72 -5.82
CA ARG A 12 -8.60 -25.04 -5.36
C ARG A 12 -7.11 -25.19 -5.58
N MET A 13 -6.40 -25.61 -4.54
CA MET A 13 -4.94 -25.81 -4.55
C MET A 13 -4.58 -27.08 -3.77
N LYS A 14 -3.32 -27.50 -3.83
CA LYS A 14 -2.82 -28.64 -3.05
C LYS A 14 -2.18 -28.17 -1.75
N PHE A 15 -2.55 -28.79 -0.63
CA PHE A 15 -1.91 -28.60 0.67
C PHE A 15 -1.58 -29.97 1.26
N LYS A 16 -0.30 -30.24 1.53
CA LYS A 16 0.18 -31.55 2.03
C LYS A 16 -0.32 -32.72 1.15
N GLY A 17 -0.20 -32.57 -0.17
CA GLY A 17 -0.60 -33.58 -1.16
C GLY A 17 -2.12 -33.73 -1.37
N LYS A 18 -2.97 -32.97 -0.67
CA LYS A 18 -4.43 -33.05 -0.79
C LYS A 18 -4.97 -31.81 -1.47
N GLU A 19 -5.93 -31.97 -2.38
CA GLU A 19 -6.68 -30.83 -2.90
C GLU A 19 -7.56 -30.22 -1.81
N VAL A 20 -7.51 -28.90 -1.68
CA VAL A 20 -8.27 -28.11 -0.71
C VAL A 20 -8.87 -26.88 -1.39
N VAL A 21 -9.97 -26.38 -0.85
CA VAL A 21 -10.48 -25.04 -1.22
C VAL A 21 -9.56 -23.99 -0.60
N CYS A 22 -9.12 -23.02 -1.42
CA CYS A 22 -8.19 -21.97 -0.99
C CYS A 22 -8.94 -20.70 -0.58
N TRP A 23 -8.87 -20.36 0.71
CA TRP A 23 -9.46 -19.14 1.30
C TRP A 23 -8.42 -18.16 1.83
N SER A 24 -7.14 -18.37 1.52
CA SER A 24 -6.00 -17.72 2.19
C SER A 24 -5.14 -16.87 1.26
N ILE A 25 -5.66 -16.47 0.08
CA ILE A 25 -4.93 -15.66 -0.90
C ILE A 25 -5.74 -14.42 -1.29
N ASN A 26 -5.03 -13.34 -1.62
CA ASN A 26 -5.63 -12.05 -1.99
C ASN A 26 -5.90 -11.96 -3.50
N ASN A 27 -6.36 -13.04 -4.13
CA ASN A 27 -6.69 -13.10 -5.56
C ASN A 27 -8.17 -12.82 -5.82
N TYR A 28 -8.68 -11.70 -5.28
CA TYR A 28 -10.12 -11.40 -5.20
C TYR A 28 -10.85 -11.43 -6.56
N LEU A 29 -10.18 -10.98 -7.62
CA LEU A 29 -10.74 -10.92 -8.97
C LEU A 29 -10.31 -12.09 -9.87
N GLY A 30 -9.52 -13.04 -9.35
CA GLY A 30 -8.99 -14.15 -10.14
C GLY A 30 -7.96 -13.75 -11.22
N LEU A 31 -7.45 -12.51 -11.20
CA LEU A 31 -6.62 -11.97 -12.28
C LEU A 31 -5.19 -12.53 -12.31
N ALA A 32 -4.71 -13.07 -11.20
CA ALA A 32 -3.31 -13.51 -11.10
C ALA A 32 -2.90 -14.60 -12.11
N ASN A 33 -3.86 -15.40 -12.61
CA ASN A 33 -3.64 -16.40 -13.66
C ASN A 33 -4.44 -16.11 -14.95
N HIS A 34 -4.94 -14.89 -15.11
CA HIS A 34 -5.70 -14.51 -16.30
C HIS A 34 -4.87 -14.76 -17.57
N PRO A 35 -5.40 -15.42 -18.62
CA PRO A 35 -4.62 -15.84 -19.78
C PRO A 35 -3.86 -14.69 -20.45
N GLU A 36 -4.47 -13.51 -20.54
CA GLU A 36 -3.84 -12.33 -21.12
C GLU A 36 -2.65 -11.82 -20.27
N VAL A 37 -2.79 -11.82 -18.94
CA VAL A 37 -1.71 -11.39 -18.02
C VAL A 37 -0.51 -12.31 -18.16
N ARG A 38 -0.72 -13.63 -18.14
CA ARG A 38 0.35 -14.63 -18.29
C ARG A 38 1.03 -14.53 -19.66
N LYS A 39 0.25 -14.32 -20.72
CA LYS A 39 0.78 -14.13 -22.06
C LYS A 39 1.66 -12.88 -22.14
N THR A 40 1.17 -11.74 -21.63
CA THR A 40 1.94 -10.49 -21.62
C THR A 40 3.22 -10.61 -20.80
N ASP A 41 3.18 -11.26 -19.64
CA ASP A 41 4.37 -11.51 -18.81
C ASP A 41 5.42 -12.37 -19.55
N ALA A 42 5.00 -13.47 -20.16
CA ALA A 42 5.88 -14.34 -20.94
C ALA A 42 6.52 -13.62 -22.14
N GLU A 43 5.72 -12.84 -22.88
CA GLU A 43 6.20 -12.04 -24.01
C GLU A 43 7.16 -10.93 -23.57
N ALA A 44 6.89 -10.30 -22.42
CA ALA A 44 7.75 -9.28 -21.83
C ALA A 44 9.11 -9.84 -21.45
N ALA A 45 9.12 -10.98 -20.74
CA ALA A 45 10.34 -11.68 -20.35
C ALA A 45 11.16 -12.11 -21.57
N ALA A 46 10.52 -12.64 -22.62
CA ALA A 46 11.19 -13.04 -23.86
C ALA A 46 11.79 -11.84 -24.62
N ARG A 47 11.12 -10.68 -24.59
CA ARG A 47 11.54 -9.49 -25.34
C ARG A 47 12.64 -8.70 -24.66
N TRP A 48 12.57 -8.55 -23.33
CA TRP A 48 13.41 -7.62 -22.59
C TRP A 48 14.34 -8.30 -21.57
N GLY A 49 14.08 -9.56 -21.23
CA GLY A 49 14.82 -10.29 -20.21
C GLY A 49 14.39 -9.93 -18.79
N LEU A 50 14.80 -10.77 -17.83
CA LEU A 50 14.41 -10.66 -16.41
C LEU A 50 14.85 -9.35 -15.74
N ALA A 51 15.97 -8.77 -16.17
CA ALA A 51 16.59 -7.62 -15.53
C ALA A 51 16.14 -6.26 -16.11
N TYR A 52 15.13 -6.26 -16.98
CA TYR A 52 14.62 -5.02 -17.59
C TYR A 52 13.50 -4.42 -16.73
N PRO A 53 13.50 -3.09 -16.51
CA PRO A 53 14.46 -2.10 -16.97
C PRO A 53 15.76 -2.09 -16.13
N MET A 54 16.82 -1.49 -16.67
CA MET A 54 18.13 -1.48 -16.03
C MET A 54 18.16 -0.53 -14.83
N GLY A 55 18.04 -1.06 -13.60
CA GLY A 55 18.35 -0.33 -12.37
C GLY A 55 17.32 0.72 -11.94
N ALA A 56 17.76 1.73 -11.17
CA ALA A 56 16.89 2.74 -10.60
C ALA A 56 16.23 3.63 -11.66
N ARG A 57 14.96 4.00 -11.46
CA ARG A 57 14.18 4.83 -12.39
C ARG A 57 14.82 6.20 -12.66
N MET A 58 15.39 6.83 -11.65
CA MET A 58 16.11 8.11 -11.82
C MET A 58 17.37 8.01 -12.69
N MET A 59 17.88 6.80 -12.93
CA MET A 59 19.08 6.57 -13.74
C MET A 59 18.67 6.00 -15.10
N SER A 60 18.72 4.67 -15.26
CA SER A 60 18.47 3.95 -16.51
C SER A 60 17.20 3.08 -16.47
N GLY A 61 16.44 3.14 -15.38
CA GLY A 61 15.29 2.27 -15.12
C GLY A 61 13.96 2.79 -15.68
N GLU A 62 13.89 4.04 -16.12
CA GLU A 62 12.63 4.61 -16.59
C GLU A 62 12.25 4.10 -17.98
N THR A 63 10.96 3.78 -18.18
CA THR A 63 10.46 3.33 -19.49
C THR A 63 9.14 4.00 -19.82
N LYS A 64 8.82 4.07 -21.12
CA LYS A 64 7.51 4.52 -21.60
C LYS A 64 6.35 3.69 -21.04
N LEU A 65 6.60 2.43 -20.67
CA LEU A 65 5.58 1.56 -20.08
C LEU A 65 5.28 1.93 -18.62
N HIS A 66 6.28 2.37 -17.84
CA HIS A 66 6.06 2.91 -16.49
C HIS A 66 5.20 4.16 -16.56
N GLN A 67 5.60 5.15 -17.37
CA GLN A 67 4.86 6.40 -17.55
C GLN A 67 3.42 6.16 -18.01
N LYS A 68 3.23 5.23 -18.95
CA LYS A 68 1.90 4.85 -19.42
C LYS A 68 1.05 4.24 -18.31
N LEU A 69 1.61 3.30 -17.55
CA LEU A 69 0.90 2.67 -16.44
C LEU A 69 0.52 3.70 -15.36
N GLU A 70 1.46 4.57 -14.98
CA GLU A 70 1.23 5.64 -14.02
C GLU A 70 0.12 6.58 -14.44
N GLN A 71 0.14 7.04 -15.70
CA GLN A 71 -0.92 7.90 -16.23
C GLN A 71 -2.27 7.18 -16.26
N GLN A 72 -2.30 5.91 -16.69
CA GLN A 72 -3.54 5.14 -16.73
C GLN A 72 -4.13 4.93 -15.33
N LEU A 73 -3.29 4.60 -14.35
CA LEU A 73 -3.73 4.44 -12.95
C LEU A 73 -4.19 5.77 -12.35
N ALA A 74 -3.43 6.86 -12.56
CA ALA A 74 -3.80 8.19 -12.10
C ALA A 74 -5.16 8.62 -12.67
N ASN A 75 -5.37 8.45 -13.98
CA ASN A 75 -6.65 8.73 -14.63
C ASN A 75 -7.78 7.87 -14.07
N TYR A 76 -7.54 6.57 -13.85
CA TYR A 76 -8.53 5.64 -13.32
C TYR A 76 -9.04 6.05 -11.92
N VAL A 77 -8.15 6.54 -11.06
CA VAL A 77 -8.51 7.00 -9.70
C VAL A 77 -8.81 8.51 -9.61
N GLY A 78 -8.82 9.23 -10.74
CA GLY A 78 -9.10 10.67 -10.79
C GLY A 78 -8.04 11.53 -10.08
N LYS A 79 -6.75 11.19 -10.24
CA LYS A 79 -5.61 11.94 -9.69
C LYS A 79 -4.75 12.55 -10.80
N GLU A 80 -4.08 13.65 -10.49
CA GLU A 80 -3.26 14.39 -11.45
C GLU A 80 -2.02 13.61 -11.90
N ALA A 81 -1.46 12.79 -11.00
CA ALA A 81 -0.29 11.97 -11.27
C ALA A 81 -0.33 10.67 -10.44
N GLY A 82 0.49 9.71 -10.84
CA GLY A 82 0.73 8.45 -10.13
C GLY A 82 2.22 8.11 -10.17
N LEU A 83 2.69 7.38 -9.16
CA LEU A 83 4.08 6.94 -9.07
C LEU A 83 4.13 5.44 -8.79
N LEU A 84 4.76 4.68 -9.68
CA LEU A 84 4.99 3.25 -9.53
C LEU A 84 6.16 3.00 -8.58
N VAL A 85 5.90 2.11 -7.61
CA VAL A 85 6.85 1.59 -6.63
C VAL A 85 6.83 0.06 -6.65
N ASN A 86 7.87 -0.58 -6.11
CA ASN A 86 8.04 -2.04 -6.24
C ASN A 86 6.93 -2.86 -5.55
N TYR A 87 6.47 -2.41 -4.39
CA TYR A 87 5.39 -3.06 -3.64
C TYR A 87 4.82 -2.11 -2.57
N GLY A 88 3.61 -2.42 -2.09
CA GLY A 88 2.84 -1.51 -1.22
C GLY A 88 3.53 -1.14 0.09
N TYR A 89 4.23 -2.08 0.73
CA TYR A 89 4.95 -1.79 1.98
C TYR A 89 6.02 -0.71 1.77
N GLN A 90 6.93 -0.88 0.80
CA GLN A 90 7.93 0.15 0.46
C GLN A 90 7.26 1.47 0.04
N GLY A 91 6.17 1.41 -0.73
CA GLY A 91 5.43 2.60 -1.15
C GLY A 91 4.95 3.47 0.00
N VAL A 92 4.33 2.86 1.01
CA VAL A 92 3.85 3.56 2.21
C VAL A 92 5.01 4.17 3.00
N LEU A 93 6.10 3.41 3.17
CA LEU A 93 7.31 3.90 3.85
C LEU A 93 7.87 5.14 3.13
N SER A 94 8.09 5.05 1.82
CA SER A 94 8.65 6.15 1.03
C SER A 94 7.74 7.37 1.03
N ALA A 95 6.41 7.18 0.94
CA ALA A 95 5.46 8.28 0.96
C ALA A 95 5.50 9.06 2.28
N ILE A 96 5.47 8.35 3.41
CA ILE A 96 5.49 8.98 4.75
C ILE A 96 6.83 9.67 5.01
N ASP A 97 7.95 9.01 4.69
CA ASP A 97 9.30 9.57 4.86
C ASP A 97 9.53 10.82 4.00
N THR A 98 9.03 10.84 2.77
CA THR A 98 9.22 11.98 1.85
C THR A 98 8.29 13.15 2.17
N LEU A 99 7.08 12.89 2.65
CA LEU A 99 6.07 13.93 2.90
C LEU A 99 6.28 14.66 4.23
N LEU A 100 6.93 14.02 5.19
CA LEU A 100 6.99 14.52 6.56
C LEU A 100 8.38 14.99 6.97
N THR A 101 8.40 16.00 7.82
CA THR A 101 9.56 16.51 8.54
C THR A 101 9.36 16.32 10.03
N ARG A 102 10.40 16.48 10.84
CA ARG A 102 10.29 16.41 12.31
C ARG A 102 9.27 17.38 12.94
N HIS A 103 8.82 18.40 12.18
CA HIS A 103 7.84 19.39 12.62
C HIS A 103 6.39 18.92 12.41
N ASP A 104 6.19 17.88 11.59
CA ASP A 104 4.87 17.33 11.30
C ASP A 104 4.41 16.32 12.35
N VAL A 105 3.09 16.19 12.48
CA VAL A 105 2.44 15.23 13.37
C VAL A 105 1.63 14.21 12.58
N VAL A 106 1.80 12.92 12.88
CA VAL A 106 0.98 11.86 12.29
C VAL A 106 -0.15 11.47 13.23
N VAL A 107 -1.36 11.35 12.70
CA VAL A 107 -2.50 10.74 13.40
C VAL A 107 -2.94 9.52 12.61
N TYR A 108 -2.95 8.33 13.21
CA TYR A 108 -3.21 7.09 12.48
C TYR A 108 -4.11 6.12 13.24
N ASP A 109 -4.83 5.27 12.51
CA ASP A 109 -5.70 4.25 13.12
C ASP A 109 -4.85 3.17 13.81
N ALA A 110 -5.17 2.83 15.05
CA ALA A 110 -4.41 1.86 15.84
C ALA A 110 -4.33 0.45 15.22
N GLU A 111 -5.28 0.09 14.35
CA GLU A 111 -5.31 -1.20 13.64
C GLU A 111 -4.79 -1.12 12.20
N SER A 112 -4.13 0.00 11.83
CA SER A 112 -3.49 0.15 10.52
C SER A 112 -2.48 -0.96 10.21
N HIS A 113 -2.34 -1.28 8.93
CA HIS A 113 -1.43 -2.26 8.40
C HIS A 113 0.01 -2.00 8.84
N ALA A 114 0.78 -3.07 9.04
CA ALA A 114 2.14 -3.01 9.59
C ALA A 114 3.06 -2.01 8.84
N CYS A 115 2.91 -1.87 7.53
CA CYS A 115 3.70 -0.88 6.76
C CYS A 115 3.47 0.56 7.22
N ILE A 116 2.23 0.94 7.56
CA ILE A 116 1.91 2.27 8.10
C ILE A 116 2.54 2.40 9.48
N VAL A 117 2.34 1.39 10.33
CA VAL A 117 2.87 1.41 11.70
C VAL A 117 4.39 1.56 11.71
N ASP A 118 5.11 0.83 10.86
CA ASP A 118 6.56 0.87 10.78
C ASP A 118 7.06 2.18 10.16
N ALA A 119 6.40 2.69 9.11
CA ALA A 119 6.71 4.00 8.55
C ALA A 119 6.54 5.13 9.59
N VAL A 120 5.42 5.13 10.32
CA VAL A 120 5.13 6.12 11.35
C VAL A 120 6.05 5.98 12.56
N ARG A 121 6.62 4.79 12.83
CA ARG A 121 7.65 4.60 13.85
C ARG A 121 9.00 5.18 13.46
N MET A 122 9.31 5.22 12.16
CA MET A 122 10.55 5.83 11.65
C MET A 122 10.45 7.35 11.56
N HIS A 123 9.23 7.90 11.50
CA HIS A 123 8.99 9.35 11.57
C HIS A 123 9.58 9.96 12.85
N MET A 124 10.37 11.03 12.69
CA MET A 124 11.00 11.72 13.83
C MET A 124 10.05 12.64 14.60
N GLY A 125 8.95 13.07 13.98
CA GLY A 125 7.97 13.94 14.60
C GLY A 125 7.05 13.23 15.59
N LYS A 126 6.02 13.93 16.07
CA LYS A 126 5.05 13.35 17.01
C LYS A 126 4.04 12.48 16.26
N ARG A 127 3.49 11.50 16.97
CA ARG A 127 2.47 10.60 16.44
C ARG A 127 1.41 10.27 17.48
N PHE A 128 0.17 10.14 17.04
CA PHE A 128 -0.96 9.70 17.86
C PHE A 128 -1.70 8.57 17.16
N ALA A 129 -1.92 7.47 17.88
CA ALA A 129 -2.82 6.41 17.43
C ALA A 129 -4.22 6.70 17.98
N PHE A 130 -5.23 6.76 17.11
CA PHE A 130 -6.62 6.82 17.54
C PHE A 130 -7.22 5.40 17.57
N THR A 131 -8.23 5.23 18.43
CA THR A 131 -8.94 3.96 18.57
C THR A 131 -9.59 3.58 17.25
N HIS A 132 -9.46 2.32 16.85
CA HIS A 132 -9.92 1.85 15.53
C HIS A 132 -11.35 2.28 15.21
N ASN A 133 -11.54 2.96 14.06
CA ASN A 133 -12.83 3.44 13.57
C ASN A 133 -13.63 4.34 14.56
N ASP A 134 -12.95 4.97 15.54
CA ASP A 134 -13.53 5.90 16.52
C ASP A 134 -13.21 7.37 16.17
N ILE A 135 -14.21 8.06 15.62
CA ILE A 135 -14.11 9.48 15.21
C ILE A 135 -13.87 10.40 16.41
N ALA A 136 -14.46 10.12 17.58
CA ALA A 136 -14.23 10.94 18.77
C ALA A 136 -12.79 10.78 19.30
N SER A 137 -12.21 9.59 19.14
CA SER A 137 -10.79 9.34 19.44
C SER A 137 -9.88 10.06 18.44
N LEU A 138 -10.23 10.04 17.15
CA LEU A 138 -9.55 10.78 16.09
C LEU A 138 -9.56 12.29 16.36
N GLU A 139 -10.72 12.89 16.64
CA GLU A 139 -10.87 14.32 16.97
C GLU A 139 -9.96 14.73 18.14
N LYS A 140 -9.93 13.95 19.22
CA LYS A 140 -9.02 14.20 20.36
C LYS A 140 -7.56 14.16 19.96
N CYS A 141 -7.18 13.26 19.05
CA CYS A 141 -5.81 13.19 18.53
C CYS A 141 -5.48 14.39 17.63
N LEU A 142 -6.43 14.83 16.80
CA LEU A 142 -6.31 16.01 15.96
C LEU A 142 -6.18 17.30 16.77
N GLU A 143 -6.95 17.46 17.85
CA GLU A 143 -6.81 18.61 18.76
C GLU A 143 -5.40 18.69 19.37
N ARG A 144 -4.86 17.54 19.80
CA ARG A 144 -3.50 17.46 20.35
C ARG A 144 -2.45 17.75 19.28
N ALA A 145 -2.61 17.19 18.09
CA ALA A 145 -1.74 17.43 16.95
C ALA A 145 -1.74 18.92 16.58
N LYS A 146 -2.91 19.54 16.50
CA LYS A 146 -3.08 20.97 16.22
C LYS A 146 -2.36 21.84 17.24
N ARG A 147 -2.47 21.54 18.54
CA ARG A 147 -1.72 22.30 19.57
C ARG A 147 -0.20 22.21 19.42
N LEU A 148 0.31 21.13 18.82
CA LEU A 148 1.75 20.94 18.59
C LEU A 148 2.22 21.61 17.30
N THR A 149 1.35 21.72 16.31
CA THR A 149 1.69 22.33 15.01
C THR A 149 1.33 23.82 14.94
N ASP A 150 0.47 24.32 15.84
CA ASP A 150 0.04 25.72 15.86
C ASP A 150 1.24 26.67 16.04
N GLY A 151 1.33 27.67 15.16
CA GLY A 151 2.48 28.59 15.12
C GLY A 151 3.80 27.98 14.61
N THR A 152 3.78 26.76 14.08
CA THR A 152 4.95 26.11 13.43
C THR A 152 4.73 25.97 11.92
N GLU A 153 5.79 25.57 11.20
CA GLU A 153 5.70 25.22 9.77
C GLU A 153 5.20 23.79 9.52
N GLY A 154 4.88 23.04 10.59
CA GLY A 154 4.44 21.64 10.51
C GLY A 154 2.95 21.47 10.22
N GLY A 155 2.62 20.40 9.51
CA GLY A 155 1.28 19.94 9.20
C GLY A 155 0.88 18.69 10.00
N ILE A 156 -0.36 18.25 9.77
CA ILE A 156 -0.93 17.04 10.34
C ILE A 156 -1.27 16.08 9.21
N LEU A 157 -0.70 14.87 9.22
CA LEU A 157 -1.06 13.80 8.30
C LEU A 157 -1.94 12.78 9.00
N VAL A 158 -3.17 12.62 8.51
CA VAL A 158 -4.10 11.57 8.97
C VAL A 158 -3.96 10.34 8.06
N ILE A 159 -3.80 9.16 8.65
CA ILE A 159 -3.62 7.89 7.92
C ILE A 159 -4.62 6.85 8.42
N THR A 160 -5.38 6.26 7.50
CA THR A 160 -6.27 5.12 7.75
C THR A 160 -6.37 4.24 6.50
N GLU A 161 -7.09 3.13 6.60
CA GLU A 161 -7.33 2.20 5.49
C GLU A 161 -8.77 2.27 4.98
N GLY A 162 -8.97 2.05 3.68
CA GLY A 162 -10.32 1.91 3.12
C GLY A 162 -10.99 0.61 3.56
N VAL A 163 -10.22 -0.48 3.61
CA VAL A 163 -10.63 -1.79 4.14
C VAL A 163 -9.47 -2.36 4.94
N PHE A 164 -9.71 -2.74 6.19
CA PHE A 164 -8.67 -3.24 7.08
C PHE A 164 -8.40 -4.72 6.80
N GLY A 165 -7.17 -5.05 6.40
CA GLY A 165 -6.83 -6.40 5.95
C GLY A 165 -6.99 -7.51 7.02
N MET A 166 -6.89 -7.17 8.31
CA MET A 166 -7.02 -8.17 9.39
C MET A 166 -8.46 -8.55 9.71
N ARG A 167 -9.42 -7.62 9.54
CA ARG A 167 -10.81 -7.78 9.98
C ARG A 167 -11.82 -7.73 8.83
N GLY A 168 -11.43 -7.13 7.71
CA GLY A 168 -12.25 -6.98 6.50
C GLY A 168 -13.33 -5.91 6.62
N ASP A 169 -13.37 -5.14 7.70
CA ASP A 169 -14.28 -4.02 7.87
C ASP A 169 -13.77 -2.75 7.17
N GLN A 170 -14.69 -1.84 6.89
CA GLN A 170 -14.41 -0.61 6.16
C GLN A 170 -14.00 0.51 7.10
N GLY A 171 -13.03 1.32 6.67
CA GLY A 171 -12.73 2.59 7.33
C GLY A 171 -13.87 3.58 7.14
N LYS A 172 -14.18 4.37 8.17
CA LYS A 172 -15.20 5.42 8.13
C LYS A 172 -14.76 6.68 7.36
N LEU A 173 -14.31 6.50 6.11
CA LEU A 173 -13.70 7.56 5.29
C LEU A 173 -14.61 8.79 5.04
N ARG A 174 -15.93 8.64 5.13
CA ARG A 174 -16.87 9.78 4.96
C ARG A 174 -16.94 10.67 6.20
N GLU A 175 -16.58 10.13 7.37
CA GLU A 175 -16.65 10.82 8.65
C GLU A 175 -15.31 11.46 9.05
N ILE A 176 -14.23 11.12 8.34
CA ILE A 176 -12.88 11.69 8.48
C ILE A 176 -12.75 12.89 7.53
#